data_AF-A0A7C2TME7-F1
#
_entry.id   AF-A0A7C2TME7-F1
#
_cell.length_a   1.000
_cell.length_b   1.000
_cell.length_c   1.000
_cell.angle_alpha   90.00
_cell.angle_beta   90.00
_cell.angle_gamma   90.00
#
_symmetry.space_group_name_H-M   'P 1'
#
loop_
_entity.id
_entity.type
_entity.pdbx_description
1 polymer ?
#
loop_
_entity_poly.entity_id
_entity_poly.type
_entity_poly.pdbx_seq_one_letter_code
_entity_poly.pdbx_strand_id
1 'polypeptide(L)'
;MDRSRITTRTWRGIAGVSLALLLWGGGAPHDSVPSACSPQASSAPSAQKPPPPPSAEVQRPQEKREPEAVSRDPLTDPEKELLDRAAIEYRKAEHRRAVEASEQLLKRARELSEHWEKHRRSRRSEELLQEIERLARRIRAISGAGDLEPREPLPEDPARALWRLRESAAALHEAVKALTAYVVSVEVMERADEIVRLARYLRQHARADRGT
;
A
#
# COMPACT_ATOMS: atom_id res chain seq x y z
N MET A 1 46.66 -32.47 -4.35
CA MET A 1 47.15 -31.18 -3.84
C MET A 1 46.01 -30.55 -3.07
N ASP A 2 46.20 -30.54 -1.76
CA ASP A 2 45.28 -30.09 -0.73
C ASP A 2 45.58 -28.62 -0.39
N ARG A 3 44.55 -27.80 -0.15
CA ARG A 3 44.59 -26.51 0.59
C ARG A 3 43.19 -25.89 0.66
N SER A 4 42.39 -26.54 1.48
CA SER A 4 41.48 -25.91 2.43
C SER A 4 41.95 -24.52 2.91
N ARG A 5 41.05 -23.53 2.93
CA ARG A 5 41.04 -22.42 3.90
C ARG A 5 39.63 -21.87 4.07
N ILE A 6 39.01 -22.40 5.11
CA ILE A 6 37.77 -21.98 5.75
C ILE A 6 38.03 -20.63 6.45
N THR A 7 37.16 -19.63 6.25
CA THR A 7 37.11 -18.44 7.10
C THR A 7 35.75 -18.35 7.78
N THR A 8 35.66 -18.94 8.96
CA THR A 8 34.58 -18.74 9.93
C THR A 8 34.77 -17.38 10.60
N ARG A 9 33.88 -16.41 10.33
CA ARG A 9 33.86 -15.14 11.05
C ARG A 9 32.90 -15.25 12.23
N THR A 10 33.46 -15.62 13.38
CA THR A 10 32.81 -15.58 14.69
C THR A 10 32.57 -14.12 15.12
N TRP A 11 31.31 -13.71 15.27
CA TRP A 11 30.95 -12.52 16.04
C TRP A 11 30.49 -12.95 17.43
N ARG A 12 31.41 -12.84 18.39
CA ARG A 12 31.15 -12.97 19.82
C ARG A 12 30.93 -11.56 20.39
N GLY A 13 29.77 -11.39 21.01
CA GLY A 13 29.62 -10.70 22.29
C GLY A 13 29.78 -9.18 22.33
N ILE A 14 28.65 -8.48 22.43
CA ILE A 14 28.53 -7.41 23.43
C ILE A 14 27.29 -7.73 24.26
N ALA A 15 27.56 -8.26 25.44
CA ALA A 15 26.62 -8.39 26.52
C ALA A 15 26.54 -7.05 27.27
N GLY A 16 25.32 -6.73 27.72
CA GLY A 16 25.08 -5.84 28.85
C GLY A 16 25.04 -4.35 28.52
N VAL A 17 23.93 -3.71 28.88
CA VAL A 17 23.90 -2.64 29.89
C VAL A 17 22.43 -2.25 30.13
N SER A 18 22.01 -2.54 31.36
CA SER A 18 21.15 -1.76 32.24
C SER A 18 19.69 -1.48 31.87
N LEU A 19 18.86 -2.35 32.44
CA LEU A 19 17.63 -2.05 33.18
C LEU A 19 17.73 -0.72 33.97
N ALA A 20 16.87 0.25 33.65
CA ALA A 20 16.58 1.40 34.51
C ALA A 20 15.06 1.55 34.65
N LEU A 21 14.56 1.06 35.77
CA LEU A 21 13.20 1.22 36.31
C LEU A 21 13.15 2.56 37.06
N LEU A 22 12.37 3.52 36.57
CA LEU A 22 11.83 4.68 37.32
C LEU A 22 10.46 4.97 36.68
N LEU A 23 9.32 4.52 37.20
CA LEU A 23 8.60 4.99 38.40
C LEU A 23 8.47 6.52 38.50
N TRP A 24 7.56 7.07 37.70
CA TRP A 24 6.71 8.22 38.01
C TRP A 24 5.32 7.88 37.42
N GLY A 25 4.19 7.82 38.12
CA GLY A 25 3.79 8.47 39.37
C GLY A 25 3.02 9.74 39.04
N GLY A 26 1.68 9.69 39.09
CA GLY A 26 0.84 10.90 39.03
C GLY A 26 -0.51 10.67 38.36
N GLY A 27 -1.51 10.25 39.14
CA GLY A 27 -2.90 10.21 38.70
C GLY A 27 -3.56 11.59 38.72
N ALA A 28 -4.62 11.72 37.93
CA ALA A 28 -5.73 12.61 38.23
C ALA A 28 -7.02 11.93 37.74
N PRO A 29 -8.05 11.81 38.59
CA PRO A 29 -9.38 11.35 38.21
C PRO A 29 -10.15 12.50 37.59
N HIS A 30 -10.73 12.28 36.40
CA HIS A 30 -11.82 13.12 35.91
C HIS A 30 -13.10 12.28 35.92
N ASP A 31 -13.88 12.53 36.97
CA ASP A 31 -15.26 12.11 37.14
C ASP A 31 -16.18 12.75 36.10
N SER A 32 -17.15 11.94 35.66
CA SER A 32 -18.52 12.30 35.25
C SER A 32 -18.70 13.24 34.04
N VAL A 33 -19.58 12.94 33.07
CA VAL A 33 -21.04 12.84 33.22
C VAL A 33 -21.64 11.89 32.13
N PRO A 34 -22.71 11.13 32.45
CA PRO A 34 -23.46 10.32 31.50
C PRO A 34 -24.61 11.10 30.83
N SER A 35 -24.89 10.82 29.54
CA SER A 35 -26.19 11.05 28.89
C SER A 35 -26.21 10.28 27.57
N ALA A 36 -26.91 9.16 27.47
CA ALA A 36 -28.36 9.05 27.24
C ALA A 36 -28.76 9.57 25.84
N CYS A 37 -28.96 8.63 24.91
CA CYS A 37 -30.17 8.49 24.06
C CYS A 37 -29.85 7.58 22.85
N SER A 38 -30.14 6.29 23.00
CA SER A 38 -30.78 5.53 21.91
C SER A 38 -32.27 5.89 21.96
N PRO A 39 -32.90 6.27 20.85
CA PRO A 39 -33.45 5.30 19.88
C PRO A 39 -33.12 5.76 18.43
N GLN A 40 -33.23 4.98 17.38
CA GLN A 40 -34.48 4.44 16.87
C GLN A 40 -34.16 3.58 15.65
N ALA A 41 -34.71 2.36 15.62
CA ALA A 41 -34.82 1.56 14.42
C ALA A 41 -35.71 2.30 13.41
N SER A 42 -35.25 2.42 12.17
CA SER A 42 -36.11 2.68 11.02
C SER A 42 -35.77 1.66 9.94
N SER A 43 -36.58 0.60 9.95
CA SER A 43 -36.79 -0.30 8.83
C SER A 43 -37.36 0.48 7.65
N ALA A 44 -36.57 0.62 6.58
CA ALA A 44 -37.05 1.05 5.29
C ALA A 44 -37.54 -0.19 4.49
N PRO A 45 -38.79 -0.18 3.99
CA PRO A 45 -39.34 -1.26 3.17
C PRO A 45 -38.78 -1.24 1.73
N SER A 46 -38.69 -2.44 1.16
CA SER A 46 -38.39 -2.74 -0.24
C SER A 46 -39.05 -1.76 -1.23
N ALA A 47 -38.24 -1.00 -1.96
CA ALA A 47 -38.68 -0.32 -3.16
C ALA A 47 -38.48 -1.26 -4.36
N GLN A 48 -39.60 -1.55 -5.01
CA GLN A 48 -39.74 -2.37 -6.19
C GLN A 48 -38.95 -1.79 -7.37
N LYS A 49 -38.33 -2.69 -8.11
CA LYS A 49 -37.70 -2.46 -9.41
C LYS A 49 -38.75 -1.96 -10.42
N PRO A 50 -38.62 -0.74 -10.99
CA PRO A 50 -39.47 -0.32 -12.09
C PRO A 50 -39.15 -1.13 -13.37
N PRO A 51 -40.15 -1.42 -14.22
CA PRO A 51 -39.95 -2.07 -15.50
C PRO A 51 -39.15 -1.16 -16.48
N PRO A 52 -38.38 -1.75 -17.42
CA PRO A 52 -37.68 -0.97 -18.43
C PRO A 52 -38.68 -0.32 -19.40
N PRO A 53 -38.51 0.96 -19.78
CA PRO A 53 -39.29 1.56 -20.86
C PRO A 53 -38.92 0.95 -22.22
N PRO A 54 -39.86 0.88 -23.17
CA PRO A 54 -39.63 0.35 -24.51
C PRO A 54 -38.66 1.23 -25.30
N SER A 55 -37.83 0.54 -26.09
CA SER A 55 -36.91 1.09 -27.08
C SER A 55 -37.58 2.15 -27.94
N ALA A 56 -37.21 3.41 -27.73
CA ALA A 56 -37.36 4.46 -28.72
C ALA A 56 -36.03 4.58 -29.46
N GLU A 57 -35.98 4.01 -30.67
CA GLU A 57 -35.02 4.38 -31.69
C GLU A 57 -35.15 5.89 -31.94
N VAL A 58 -34.28 6.67 -31.31
CA VAL A 58 -34.01 8.04 -31.72
C VAL A 58 -32.71 8.01 -32.48
N GLN A 59 -32.84 7.91 -33.80
CA GLN A 59 -31.77 8.21 -34.74
C GLN A 59 -31.33 9.67 -34.50
N ARG A 60 -30.24 9.87 -33.77
CA ARG A 60 -29.54 11.14 -33.74
C ARG A 60 -28.72 11.24 -35.03
N PRO A 61 -28.82 12.34 -35.80
CA PRO A 61 -27.89 12.61 -36.89
C PRO A 61 -26.47 12.66 -36.31
N GLN A 62 -25.59 11.78 -36.78
CA GLN A 62 -24.16 11.93 -36.57
C GLN A 62 -23.68 13.13 -37.39
N GLU A 63 -23.85 14.34 -36.85
CA GLU A 63 -23.02 15.47 -37.25
C GLU A 63 -21.60 15.19 -36.75
N LYS A 64 -20.82 14.66 -37.67
CA LYS A 64 -19.37 14.59 -37.68
C LYS A 64 -18.79 16.01 -37.58
N ARG A 65 -18.88 16.63 -36.40
CA ARG A 65 -18.04 17.79 -36.05
C ARG A 65 -16.66 17.25 -35.73
N GLU A 66 -15.84 17.17 -36.77
CA GLU A 66 -14.38 17.16 -36.61
C GLU A 66 -14.02 18.41 -35.79
N PRO A 67 -13.43 18.27 -34.59
CA PRO A 67 -12.90 19.44 -33.90
C PRO A 67 -11.76 19.94 -34.76
N GLU A 68 -11.99 21.08 -35.43
CA GLU A 68 -10.95 21.87 -36.05
C GLU A 68 -9.81 21.98 -35.04
N ALA A 69 -8.67 21.39 -35.39
CA ALA A 69 -7.44 21.51 -34.64
C ALA A 69 -7.04 22.97 -34.73
N VAL A 70 -7.56 23.79 -33.81
CA VAL A 70 -7.05 25.12 -33.52
C VAL A 70 -5.57 24.91 -33.30
N SER A 71 -4.76 25.31 -34.29
CA SER A 71 -3.32 25.27 -34.19
C SER A 71 -2.97 26.17 -33.01
N ARG A 72 -2.71 25.55 -31.86
CA ARG A 72 -2.14 26.27 -30.73
C ARG A 72 -0.87 26.89 -31.26
N ASP A 73 -0.83 28.22 -31.27
CA ASP A 73 0.41 28.96 -31.49
C ASP A 73 1.51 28.28 -30.67
N PRO A 74 2.72 28.12 -31.23
CA PRO A 74 3.84 27.59 -30.45
C PRO A 74 3.94 28.40 -29.17
N LEU A 75 3.73 27.73 -28.02
CA LEU A 75 3.73 28.34 -26.70
C LEU A 75 4.92 29.31 -26.60
N THR A 76 4.64 30.53 -26.15
CA THR A 76 5.71 31.50 -25.93
C THR A 76 6.69 30.95 -24.88
N ASP A 77 7.98 31.28 -25.00
CA ASP A 77 9.02 30.83 -24.07
C ASP A 77 8.64 30.92 -22.56
N PRO A 78 8.00 31.99 -22.05
CA PRO A 78 7.58 32.04 -20.64
C PRO A 78 6.48 31.04 -20.26
N GLU A 79 5.54 30.74 -21.16
CA GLU A 79 4.47 29.77 -20.89
C GLU A 79 5.04 28.36 -20.80
N LYS A 80 5.99 28.04 -21.67
CA LYS A 80 6.69 26.75 -21.65
C LYS A 80 7.47 26.56 -20.35
N GLU A 81 8.20 27.58 -19.91
CA GLU A 81 8.91 27.53 -18.64
C GLU A 81 7.99 27.28 -17.44
N LEU A 82 6.78 27.87 -17.43
CA LEU A 82 5.81 27.66 -16.36
C LEU A 82 5.30 26.22 -16.34
N LEU A 83 4.99 25.64 -17.51
CA LEU A 83 4.59 24.24 -17.61
C LEU A 83 5.70 23.28 -17.15
N ASP A 84 6.94 23.56 -17.53
CA ASP A 84 8.10 22.76 -17.13
C ASP A 84 8.31 22.80 -15.61
N ARG A 85 8.21 23.99 -15.00
CA ARG A 85 8.27 24.15 -13.53
C ARG A 85 7.14 23.39 -12.84
N ALA A 86 5.92 23.45 -13.36
CA ALA A 86 4.77 22.73 -12.81
C ALA A 86 4.97 21.20 -12.89
N ALA A 87 5.48 20.69 -14.03
CA ALA A 87 5.77 19.27 -14.20
C ALA A 87 6.85 18.77 -13.24
N ILE A 88 7.89 19.58 -13.01
CA ILE A 88 8.96 19.31 -12.03
C ILE A 88 8.39 19.19 -10.62
N GLU A 89 7.61 20.17 -10.19
CA GLU A 89 7.05 20.18 -8.83
C GLU A 89 6.03 19.05 -8.62
N TYR A 90 5.26 18.72 -9.65
CA TYR A 90 4.37 17.57 -9.64
C TYR A 90 5.13 16.26 -9.40
N ARG A 91 6.20 16.00 -10.17
CA ARG A 91 7.01 14.78 -10.00
C ARG A 91 7.66 14.70 -8.62
N LYS A 92 8.20 15.81 -8.10
CA LYS A 92 8.73 15.86 -6.73
C LYS A 92 7.65 15.54 -5.70
N ALA A 93 6.44 16.06 -5.87
CA ALA A 93 5.32 15.77 -4.98
C ALA A 93 4.91 14.30 -5.02
N GLU A 94 4.83 13.68 -6.20
CA GLU A 94 4.55 12.25 -6.35
C GLU A 94 5.62 11.38 -5.69
N HIS A 95 6.90 11.72 -5.87
CA HIS A 95 7.99 11.01 -5.20
C HIS A 95 7.89 11.11 -3.67
N ARG A 96 7.62 12.30 -3.12
CA ARG A 96 7.38 12.47 -1.66
C ARG A 96 6.22 11.58 -1.18
N ARG A 97 5.12 11.54 -1.92
CA ARG A 97 3.97 10.65 -1.62
C ARG A 97 4.34 9.18 -1.66
N ALA A 98 5.21 8.76 -2.56
CA ALA A 98 5.71 7.38 -2.63
C ALA A 98 6.59 7.04 -1.41
N VAL A 99 7.47 7.95 -0.99
CA VAL A 99 8.30 7.78 0.21
C VAL A 99 7.41 7.62 1.45
N GLU A 100 6.46 8.53 1.67
CA GLU A 100 5.49 8.46 2.77
C GLU A 100 4.67 7.16 2.75
N ALA A 101 4.17 6.77 1.57
CA ALA A 101 3.41 5.53 1.42
C ALA A 101 4.27 4.29 1.73
N SER A 102 5.55 4.29 1.34
CA SER A 102 6.48 3.17 1.63
C SER A 102 6.80 3.05 3.12
N GLU A 103 6.93 4.18 3.82
CA GLU A 103 7.12 4.20 5.27
C GLU A 103 5.89 3.65 6.01
N GLN A 104 4.70 4.10 5.62
CA GLN A 104 3.44 3.58 6.15
C GLN A 104 3.31 2.08 5.89
N LEU A 105 3.66 1.62 4.69
CA LEU A 105 3.63 0.21 4.31
C LEU A 105 4.54 -0.62 5.22
N LEU A 106 5.79 -0.17 5.42
CA LEU A 106 6.74 -0.83 6.32
C LEU A 106 6.22 -0.90 7.76
N LYS A 107 5.63 0.19 8.26
CA LYS A 107 4.99 0.23 9.58
C LYS A 107 3.86 -0.81 9.68
N ARG A 108 2.97 -0.88 8.69
CA ARG A 108 1.87 -1.85 8.68
C ARG A 108 2.36 -3.30 8.56
N ALA A 109 3.41 -3.56 7.79
CA ALA A 109 4.00 -4.89 7.66
C ALA A 109 4.59 -5.38 8.99
N ARG A 110 5.24 -4.48 9.77
CA ARG A 110 5.72 -4.79 11.12
C ARG A 110 4.58 -5.05 12.09
N GLU A 111 3.57 -4.17 12.10
CA GLU A 111 2.37 -4.33 12.93
C GLU A 111 1.64 -5.65 12.65
N LEU A 112 1.50 -6.00 11.36
CA LEU A 112 0.94 -7.29 10.96
C LEU A 112 1.77 -8.46 11.50
N SER A 113 3.10 -8.37 11.41
CA SER A 113 4.00 -9.45 11.86
C SER A 113 3.85 -9.73 13.36
N GLU A 114 3.77 -8.67 14.18
CA GLU A 114 3.58 -8.78 15.63
C GLU A 114 2.21 -9.37 16.00
N HIS A 115 1.19 -9.02 15.21
CA HIS A 115 -0.19 -9.41 15.45
C HIS A 115 -0.52 -10.81 14.88
N TRP A 116 0.17 -11.27 13.84
CA TRP A 116 -0.14 -12.50 13.09
C TRP A 116 -0.06 -13.75 13.95
N GLU A 117 1.00 -13.92 14.74
CA GLU A 117 1.22 -15.11 15.57
C GLU A 117 0.09 -15.35 16.56
N LYS A 118 -0.46 -14.27 17.12
CA LYS A 118 -1.49 -14.35 18.16
C LYS A 118 -2.90 -14.36 17.58
N HIS A 119 -3.10 -13.66 16.47
CA HIS A 119 -4.42 -13.27 16.01
C HIS A 119 -4.53 -13.27 14.47
N ARG A 120 -3.94 -14.26 13.79
CA ARG A 120 -3.95 -14.37 12.31
C ARG A 120 -5.35 -14.21 11.70
N ARG A 121 -6.40 -14.68 12.39
CA ARG A 121 -7.79 -14.68 11.93
C ARG A 121 -8.59 -13.43 12.31
N SER A 122 -7.99 -12.48 13.01
CA SER A 122 -8.75 -11.32 13.47
C SER A 122 -9.06 -10.36 12.31
N ARG A 123 -10.14 -9.59 12.47
CA ARG A 123 -10.50 -8.49 11.58
C ARG A 123 -9.33 -7.51 11.38
N ARG A 124 -8.52 -7.29 12.42
CA ARG A 124 -7.36 -6.39 12.35
C ARG A 124 -6.29 -6.91 11.37
N SER A 125 -6.00 -8.21 11.38
CA SER A 125 -5.06 -8.81 10.41
C SER A 125 -5.55 -8.62 8.97
N GLU A 126 -6.85 -8.78 8.74
CA GLU A 126 -7.45 -8.60 7.43
C GLU A 126 -7.41 -7.13 6.96
N GLU A 127 -7.69 -6.18 7.84
CA GLU A 127 -7.57 -4.74 7.57
C GLU A 127 -6.12 -4.36 7.26
N LEU A 128 -5.15 -4.82 8.06
CA LEU A 128 -3.73 -4.57 7.83
C LEU A 128 -3.26 -5.09 6.46
N LEU A 129 -3.66 -6.29 6.08
CA LEU A 129 -3.34 -6.86 4.77
C LEU A 129 -3.95 -6.05 3.61
N GLN A 130 -5.17 -5.53 3.77
CA GLN A 130 -5.80 -4.66 2.78
C GLN A 130 -5.09 -3.30 2.67
N GLU A 131 -4.70 -2.71 3.81
CA GLU A 131 -3.93 -1.48 3.85
C GLU A 131 -2.57 -1.64 3.16
N ILE A 132 -1.85 -2.73 3.44
CA ILE A 132 -0.57 -3.07 2.82
C ILE A 132 -0.74 -3.23 1.30
N GLU A 133 -1.73 -4.00 0.85
CA GLU A 133 -2.01 -4.17 -0.58
C GLU A 133 -2.29 -2.83 -1.26
N ARG A 134 -3.10 -1.97 -0.64
CA ARG A 134 -3.45 -0.65 -1.16
C ARG A 134 -2.23 0.26 -1.27
N LEU A 135 -1.37 0.31 -0.24
CA LEU A 135 -0.17 1.13 -0.23
C LEU A 135 0.83 0.65 -1.31
N ALA A 136 1.02 -0.66 -1.44
CA ALA A 136 1.90 -1.24 -2.46
C ALA A 136 1.43 -0.87 -3.88
N ARG A 137 0.13 -1.00 -4.16
CA ARG A 137 -0.46 -0.55 -5.44
C ARG A 137 -0.25 0.92 -5.71
N ARG A 138 -0.37 1.77 -4.69
CA ARG A 138 -0.17 3.21 -4.82
C ARG A 138 1.28 3.53 -5.21
N ILE A 139 2.24 2.95 -4.50
CA ILE A 139 3.67 3.15 -4.79
C ILE A 139 3.98 2.71 -6.22
N ARG A 140 3.48 1.52 -6.59
CA ARG A 140 3.61 0.96 -7.94
C ARG A 140 3.05 1.88 -9.04
N ALA A 141 1.85 2.43 -8.83
CA ALA A 141 1.23 3.35 -9.79
C ALA A 141 2.06 4.63 -9.97
N ILE A 142 2.62 5.16 -8.88
CA ILE A 142 3.51 6.33 -8.92
C ILE A 142 4.81 6.01 -9.70
N SER A 143 5.32 4.79 -9.59
CA SER A 143 6.50 4.34 -10.34
C SER A 143 6.25 4.08 -11.82
N GLY A 144 5.03 4.28 -12.34
CA GLY A 144 4.73 4.13 -13.76
C GLY A 144 4.59 2.68 -14.24
N ALA A 145 4.34 1.74 -13.33
CA ALA A 145 4.15 0.33 -13.69
C ALA A 145 2.77 0.07 -14.34
N GLY A 146 2.78 -0.68 -15.45
CA GLY A 146 1.60 -1.18 -16.18
C GLY A 146 0.88 -2.32 -15.46
N ASP A 147 0.41 -3.38 -16.12
CA ASP A 147 -0.29 -4.48 -15.42
C ASP A 147 0.63 -5.38 -14.58
N LEU A 148 0.06 -6.08 -13.59
CA LEU A 148 0.78 -6.94 -12.65
C LEU A 148 1.18 -8.26 -13.33
N GLU A 149 2.48 -8.45 -13.59
CA GLU A 149 2.99 -9.70 -14.14
C GLU A 149 3.37 -10.69 -13.02
N PRO A 150 2.91 -11.96 -13.08
CA PRO A 150 3.37 -13.01 -12.17
C PRO A 150 4.83 -13.37 -12.49
N ARG A 151 5.72 -13.29 -11.48
CA ARG A 151 7.17 -13.52 -11.67
C ARG A 151 7.71 -14.67 -10.84
N GLU A 152 7.39 -14.72 -9.54
CA GLU A 152 7.96 -15.71 -8.64
C GLU A 152 6.88 -16.52 -7.93
N PRO A 153 7.14 -17.80 -7.67
CA PRO A 153 6.22 -18.65 -6.93
C PRO A 153 6.04 -18.10 -5.51
N LEU A 154 4.78 -18.10 -5.08
CA LEU A 154 4.42 -17.77 -3.70
C LEU A 154 4.95 -18.87 -2.76
N PRO A 155 5.44 -18.52 -1.56
CA PRO A 155 5.78 -19.52 -0.56
C PRO A 155 4.56 -20.39 -0.20
N GLU A 156 4.79 -21.67 0.04
CA GLU A 156 3.73 -22.60 0.48
C GLU A 156 3.33 -22.37 1.95
N ASP A 157 4.27 -21.87 2.77
CA ASP A 157 4.08 -21.63 4.20
C ASP A 157 3.69 -20.16 4.49
N PRO A 158 2.58 -19.90 5.20
CA PRO A 158 2.17 -18.56 5.59
C PRO A 158 3.20 -17.82 6.47
N ALA A 159 3.95 -18.51 7.34
CA ALA A 159 4.94 -17.86 8.17
C ALA A 159 6.11 -17.32 7.31
N ARG A 160 6.59 -18.14 6.38
CA ARG A 160 7.57 -17.72 5.37
C ARG A 160 7.06 -16.58 4.48
N ALA A 161 5.79 -16.61 4.07
CA ALA A 161 5.18 -15.54 3.29
C ALA A 161 5.11 -14.21 4.06
N LEU A 162 4.79 -14.25 5.36
CA LEU A 162 4.78 -13.07 6.21
C LEU A 162 6.18 -12.47 6.41
N TRP A 163 7.17 -13.32 6.69
CA TRP A 163 8.57 -12.87 6.79
C TRP A 163 8.99 -12.19 5.49
N ARG A 164 8.73 -12.82 4.35
CA ARG A 164 9.04 -12.30 3.02
C ARG A 164 8.35 -10.97 2.75
N LEU A 165 7.08 -10.82 3.14
CA LEU A 165 6.34 -9.57 2.99
C LEU A 165 7.00 -8.42 3.76
N ARG A 166 7.50 -8.70 4.98
CA ARG A 166 8.20 -7.71 5.79
C ARG A 166 9.55 -7.31 5.18
N GLU A 167 10.32 -8.28 4.71
CA GLU A 167 11.61 -8.02 4.05
C GLU A 167 11.42 -7.23 2.75
N SER A 168 10.45 -7.62 1.91
CA SER A 168 10.13 -6.87 0.69
C SER A 168 9.64 -5.45 0.99
N ALA A 169 8.88 -5.26 2.08
CA ALA A 169 8.46 -3.92 2.52
C ALA A 169 9.64 -3.04 2.94
N ALA A 170 10.62 -3.61 3.66
CA ALA A 170 11.83 -2.89 4.06
C ALA A 170 12.70 -2.53 2.84
N ALA A 171 12.92 -3.50 1.95
CA ALA A 171 13.67 -3.29 0.71
C ALA A 171 13.00 -2.25 -0.19
N LEU A 172 11.67 -2.31 -0.34
CA LEU A 172 10.90 -1.31 -1.09
C LEU A 172 11.09 0.09 -0.51
N HIS A 173 11.02 0.26 0.81
CA HIS A 173 11.19 1.56 1.45
C HIS A 173 12.57 2.16 1.19
N GLU A 174 13.62 1.36 1.34
CA GLU A 174 14.99 1.82 1.07
C GLU A 174 15.20 2.12 -0.42
N ALA A 175 14.68 1.27 -1.31
CA ALA A 175 14.74 1.50 -2.74
C ALA A 175 14.02 2.81 -3.13
N VAL A 176 12.83 3.06 -2.61
CA VAL A 176 12.08 4.30 -2.90
C VAL A 176 12.83 5.54 -2.38
N LYS A 177 13.43 5.47 -1.19
CA LYS A 177 14.22 6.57 -0.61
C LYS A 177 15.51 6.87 -1.39
N ALA A 178 16.13 5.84 -1.97
CA ALA A 178 17.36 5.99 -2.74
C ALA A 178 17.13 6.63 -4.12
N LEU A 179 15.89 6.65 -4.61
CA LEU A 179 15.57 7.19 -5.94
C LEU A 179 15.40 8.71 -5.92
N THR A 180 15.62 9.31 -7.09
CA THR A 180 15.23 10.70 -7.33
C THR A 180 13.85 10.74 -8.00
N ALA A 181 13.18 11.90 -7.94
CA ALA A 181 11.84 12.08 -8.48
C ALA A 181 11.68 11.86 -10.00
N TYR A 182 12.78 11.64 -10.73
CA TYR A 182 12.81 11.49 -12.18
C TYR A 182 13.22 10.09 -12.64
N VAL A 183 13.51 9.17 -11.71
CA VAL A 183 13.98 7.83 -12.04
C VAL A 183 12.88 6.81 -11.76
N VAL A 184 12.56 6.00 -12.77
CA VAL A 184 11.72 4.81 -12.64
C VAL A 184 12.63 3.62 -12.35
N SER A 185 12.35 2.89 -11.27
CA SER A 185 13.13 1.71 -10.88
C SER A 185 12.33 0.43 -11.04
N VAL A 186 12.88 -0.50 -11.80
CA VAL A 186 12.34 -1.87 -11.94
C VAL A 186 12.26 -2.56 -10.59
N GLU A 187 13.26 -2.36 -9.72
CA GLU A 187 13.28 -2.96 -8.38
C GLU A 187 12.08 -2.51 -7.54
N VAL A 188 11.74 -1.21 -7.56
CA VAL A 188 10.57 -0.69 -6.82
C VAL A 188 9.28 -1.32 -7.33
N MET A 189 9.15 -1.48 -8.64
CA MET A 189 7.99 -2.12 -9.25
C MET A 189 7.89 -3.60 -8.84
N GLU A 190 8.99 -4.35 -8.92
CA GLU A 190 9.04 -5.76 -8.55
C GLU A 190 8.70 -6.00 -7.09
N ARG A 191 9.25 -5.20 -6.19
CA ARG A 191 9.00 -5.31 -4.75
C ARG A 191 7.55 -4.96 -4.42
N ALA A 192 6.98 -3.94 -5.05
CA ALA A 192 5.58 -3.61 -4.87
C ALA A 192 4.65 -4.74 -5.35
N ASP A 193 4.96 -5.36 -6.49
CA ASP A 193 4.23 -6.51 -7.04
C ASP A 193 4.27 -7.71 -6.10
N GLU A 194 5.48 -8.02 -5.61
CA GLU A 194 5.71 -9.07 -4.63
C GLU A 194 4.86 -8.87 -3.37
N ILE A 195 4.83 -7.66 -2.81
CA ILE A 195 4.02 -7.34 -1.63
C ILE A 195 2.53 -7.51 -1.91
N VAL A 196 2.03 -7.06 -3.08
CA VAL A 196 0.62 -7.24 -3.46
C VAL A 196 0.26 -8.73 -3.53
N ARG A 197 1.12 -9.56 -4.14
CA ARG A 197 0.89 -11.01 -4.22
C ARG A 197 0.90 -11.67 -2.84
N LEU A 198 1.89 -11.36 -2.01
CA LEU A 198 2.01 -11.92 -0.66
C LEU A 198 0.84 -11.52 0.23
N ALA A 199 0.40 -10.26 0.19
CA ALA A 199 -0.75 -9.79 0.95
C ALA A 199 -2.04 -10.54 0.56
N ARG A 200 -2.27 -10.74 -0.75
CA ARG A 200 -3.41 -11.53 -1.25
C ARG A 200 -3.35 -12.99 -0.81
N TYR A 201 -2.18 -13.61 -0.92
CA TYR A 201 -1.96 -14.99 -0.48
C TYR A 201 -2.26 -15.17 1.01
N LEU A 202 -1.71 -14.30 1.87
CA LEU A 202 -1.97 -14.34 3.32
C LEU A 202 -3.45 -14.15 3.66
N ARG A 203 -4.17 -13.26 2.93
CA ARG A 203 -5.61 -13.08 3.09
C ARG A 203 -6.41 -14.34 2.74
N GLN A 204 -6.04 -15.01 1.66
CA GLN A 204 -6.70 -16.26 1.25
C GLN A 204 -6.47 -17.35 2.29
N HIS A 205 -5.24 -17.50 2.77
CA HIS A 205 -4.88 -18.48 3.79
C HIS A 205 -5.62 -18.24 5.12
N ALA A 206 -5.66 -16.99 5.60
CA ALA A 206 -6.40 -16.61 6.81
C ALA A 206 -7.92 -16.83 6.73
N ARG A 207 -8.48 -16.94 5.51
CA ARG A 207 -9.89 -17.23 5.25
C ARG A 207 -10.15 -18.74 5.11
N ALA A 208 -9.30 -19.47 4.40
CA ALA A 208 -9.42 -20.92 4.22
C ALA A 208 -9.48 -21.65 5.56
N ASP A 209 -8.65 -21.19 6.51
CA ASP A 209 -8.62 -21.64 7.89
C ASP A 209 -9.91 -21.43 8.71
N ARG A 210 -10.91 -20.69 8.21
CA ARG A 210 -12.21 -20.51 8.92
C ARG A 210 -13.26 -21.56 8.53
N GLY A 211 -13.01 -22.34 7.48
CA GLY A 211 -13.99 -23.25 6.87
C GLY A 211 -13.94 -24.70 7.36
N THR A 212 -13.12 -25.01 8.36
CA THR A 212 -12.97 -26.32 9.00
C THR A 212 -13.20 -26.19 10.49
#